data_AF-A0A7G8F356-F1
#
_entry.id   AF-A0A7G8F356-F1
#
_cell.length_a   1.000
_cell.length_b   1.000
_cell.length_c   1.000
_cell.angle_alpha   90.00
_cell.angle_beta   90.00
_cell.angle_gamma   90.00
#
_symmetry.space_group_name_H-M   'P 1'
#
loop_
_entity.id
_entity.type
_entity.pdbx_description
1 polymer ?
#
loop_
_entity_poly.entity_id
_entity_poly.type
_entity_poly.pdbx_seq_one_letter_code
_entity_poly.pdbx_strand_id
1 'polypeptide(L)'
;MPRKHLLWISLGLMLSQAILWSSAQAQTNQTSEQDMRRALVGQSAYAACKVLHADYSQERADLIVATAIKTNKWESQKDWLKSSQATQTIQLVSEAMNQECTDFNQNNEKFVPAMEAIEAL
;
A
#
# COMPACT_ATOMS: atom_id res chain seq x y z
N MET A 1 -55.69 -27.51 42.12
CA MET A 1 -54.84 -26.82 43.13
C MET A 1 -53.40 -27.35 42.99
N PRO A 2 -52.34 -26.55 43.23
CA PRO A 2 -51.58 -25.86 42.16
C PRO A 2 -50.04 -26.01 42.24
N ARG A 3 -49.30 -25.52 41.23
CA ARG A 3 -47.96 -24.84 41.34
C ARG A 3 -47.50 -24.41 39.93
N LYS A 4 -47.54 -23.14 39.52
CA LYS A 4 -46.77 -21.92 39.88
C LYS A 4 -45.33 -21.87 39.34
N HIS A 5 -45.14 -20.96 38.36
CA HIS A 5 -43.95 -20.18 37.97
C HIS A 5 -42.71 -20.99 37.50
N LEU A 6 -41.91 -20.59 36.51
CA LEU A 6 -41.38 -19.27 36.20
C LEU A 6 -41.22 -19.09 34.67
N LEU A 7 -41.78 -18.00 34.14
CA LEU A 7 -41.30 -17.37 32.91
C LEU A 7 -40.04 -16.58 33.29
N TRP A 8 -38.86 -17.13 32.98
CA TRP A 8 -37.61 -16.40 33.11
C TRP A 8 -37.36 -15.67 31.79
N ILE A 9 -37.60 -14.36 31.84
CA ILE A 9 -37.35 -13.41 30.77
C ILE A 9 -35.83 -13.26 30.69
N SER A 10 -35.20 -13.93 29.73
CA SER A 10 -33.81 -13.66 29.33
C SER A 10 -33.76 -12.38 28.49
N LEU A 11 -34.01 -11.23 29.12
CA LEU A 11 -33.73 -9.93 28.53
C LEU A 11 -32.25 -9.63 28.76
N GLY A 12 -31.43 -9.74 27.71
CA GLY A 12 -30.09 -9.16 27.74
C GLY A 12 -29.05 -9.99 27.00
N LEU A 13 -28.95 -9.79 25.68
CA LEU A 13 -27.70 -9.87 24.92
C LEU A 13 -27.99 -9.54 23.44
N MET A 14 -28.35 -8.28 23.16
CA MET A 14 -28.51 -7.79 21.78
C MET A 14 -27.90 -6.40 21.61
N LEU A 15 -26.72 -6.14 22.18
CA LEU A 15 -25.99 -4.88 21.98
C LEU A 15 -24.47 -5.13 21.97
N SER A 16 -23.96 -5.93 21.02
CA SER A 16 -22.49 -6.01 20.80
C SER A 16 -22.05 -6.29 19.35
N GLN A 17 -22.96 -6.39 18.38
CA GLN A 17 -22.55 -6.73 17.01
C GLN A 17 -22.17 -5.54 16.12
N ALA A 18 -22.39 -4.30 16.55
CA ALA A 18 -22.10 -3.13 15.71
C ALA A 18 -20.60 -2.77 15.62
N ILE A 19 -19.77 -3.21 16.58
CA ILE A 19 -18.35 -2.81 16.66
C ILE A 19 -17.45 -3.68 15.74
N LEU A 20 -17.87 -4.90 15.40
CA LEU A 20 -17.07 -5.84 14.61
C LEU A 20 -17.04 -5.52 13.10
N TRP A 21 -18.06 -4.85 12.57
CA TRP A 21 -18.12 -4.52 11.14
C TRP A 21 -17.29 -3.29 10.77
N SER A 22 -17.26 -2.27 11.62
CA SER A 22 -16.43 -1.08 11.39
C SER A 22 -14.94 -1.39 11.44
N SER A 23 -14.50 -2.29 12.32
CA SER A 23 -13.09 -2.72 12.40
C SER A 23 -12.67 -3.57 11.19
N ALA A 24 -13.55 -4.45 10.71
CA ALA A 24 -13.26 -5.29 9.54
C ALA A 24 -13.12 -4.45 8.26
N GLN A 25 -14.01 -3.48 8.04
CA GLN A 25 -13.92 -2.58 6.88
C GLN A 25 -12.70 -1.65 6.96
N ALA A 26 -12.34 -1.16 8.15
CA ALA A 26 -11.15 -0.33 8.34
C ALA A 26 -9.87 -1.12 8.03
N GLN A 27 -9.76 -2.36 8.51
CA GLN A 27 -8.62 -3.24 8.21
C GLN A 27 -8.53 -3.57 6.72
N THR A 28 -9.64 -3.92 6.06
CA THR A 28 -9.63 -4.20 4.61
C THR A 28 -9.24 -2.98 3.79
N ASN A 29 -9.69 -1.79 4.19
CA ASN A 29 -9.34 -0.55 3.51
C ASN A 29 -7.85 -0.23 3.71
N GLN A 30 -7.32 -0.37 4.94
CA GLN A 30 -5.90 -0.19 5.24
C GLN A 30 -5.00 -1.15 4.44
N THR A 31 -5.35 -2.44 4.38
CA THR A 31 -4.62 -3.41 3.55
C THR A 31 -4.65 -3.00 2.07
N SER A 32 -5.81 -2.58 1.55
CA SER A 32 -5.91 -2.15 0.15
C SER A 32 -5.09 -0.88 -0.14
N GLU A 33 -5.01 0.06 0.81
CA GLU A 33 -4.18 1.26 0.66
C GLU A 33 -2.68 0.94 0.66
N GLN A 34 -2.22 0.10 1.59
CA GLN A 34 -0.83 -0.34 1.65
C GLN A 34 -0.42 -1.08 0.37
N ASP A 35 -1.28 -1.96 -0.14
CA ASP A 35 -1.02 -2.68 -1.39
C ASP A 35 -0.96 -1.73 -2.59
N MET A 36 -1.84 -0.73 -2.66
CA MET A 36 -1.76 0.34 -3.67
C MET A 36 -0.45 1.13 -3.56
N ARG A 37 -0.01 1.48 -2.35
CA ARG A 37 1.25 2.22 -2.11
C ARG A 37 2.46 1.41 -2.55
N ARG A 38 2.53 0.12 -2.22
CA ARG A 38 3.59 -0.78 -2.68
C ARG A 38 3.63 -0.84 -4.20
N ALA A 39 2.49 -0.98 -4.86
CA ALA A 39 2.40 -1.02 -6.31
C ALA A 39 2.82 0.32 -6.96
N LEU A 40 2.41 1.44 -6.37
CA LEU A 40 2.83 2.79 -6.79
C LEU A 40 4.32 3.02 -6.65
N VAL A 41 4.92 2.58 -5.53
CA VAL A 41 6.37 2.61 -5.32
C VAL A 41 7.07 1.80 -6.38
N GLY A 42 6.61 0.57 -6.67
CA GLY A 42 7.20 -0.28 -7.71
C GLY A 42 7.19 0.39 -9.09
N GLN A 43 6.06 0.95 -9.51
CA GLN A 43 5.95 1.64 -10.81
C GLN A 43 6.80 2.91 -10.88
N SER A 44 6.82 3.68 -9.79
CA SER A 44 7.59 4.93 -9.73
C SER A 44 9.09 4.66 -9.65
N ALA A 45 9.52 3.64 -8.92
CA ALA A 45 10.91 3.22 -8.83
C ALA A 45 11.41 2.65 -10.15
N TYR A 46 10.60 1.86 -10.87
CA TYR A 46 10.90 1.44 -12.24
C TYR A 46 11.16 2.65 -13.15
N ALA A 47 10.25 3.62 -13.14
CA ALA A 47 10.36 4.82 -13.97
C ALA A 47 11.62 5.63 -13.61
N ALA A 48 11.90 5.81 -12.32
CA ALA A 48 13.11 6.48 -11.83
C ALA A 48 14.38 5.74 -12.21
N CYS A 49 14.42 4.40 -12.07
CA CYS A 49 15.55 3.59 -12.49
C CYS A 49 15.84 3.75 -14.00
N LYS A 50 14.79 3.85 -14.84
CA LYS A 50 14.97 4.11 -16.27
C LYS A 50 15.54 5.49 -16.58
N VAL A 51 15.29 6.49 -15.72
CA VAL A 51 15.98 7.79 -15.81
C VAL A 51 17.47 7.63 -15.48
N LEU A 52 17.80 6.84 -14.46
CA LEU A 52 19.19 6.60 -14.03
C LEU A 52 20.02 5.77 -15.03
N HIS A 53 19.39 4.80 -15.71
CA HIS A 53 20.12 3.74 -16.43
C HIS A 53 19.73 3.56 -17.90
N ALA A 54 18.69 4.22 -18.39
CA ALA A 54 18.16 3.99 -19.74
C ALA A 54 17.76 5.28 -20.49
N ASP A 55 18.37 6.42 -20.13
CA ASP A 55 18.19 7.72 -20.79
C ASP A 55 16.73 8.20 -20.89
N TYR A 56 15.85 7.73 -20.01
CA TYR A 56 14.49 8.27 -19.95
C TYR A 56 14.55 9.72 -19.46
N SER A 57 13.81 10.61 -20.11
CA SER A 57 13.55 11.93 -19.56
C SER A 57 12.66 11.83 -18.32
N GLN A 58 12.76 12.82 -17.44
CA GLN A 58 11.85 12.93 -16.29
C GLN A 58 10.38 12.96 -16.75
N GLU A 59 10.08 13.68 -17.84
CA GLU A 59 8.73 13.73 -18.42
C GLU A 59 8.20 12.34 -18.80
N ARG A 60 9.05 11.49 -19.38
CA ARG A 60 8.67 10.11 -19.71
C ARG A 60 8.41 9.28 -18.46
N ALA A 61 9.24 9.45 -17.42
CA ALA A 61 9.03 8.77 -16.14
C ALA A 61 7.70 9.19 -15.50
N ASP A 62 7.40 10.49 -15.48
CA ASP A 62 6.15 11.04 -14.94
C ASP A 62 4.93 10.51 -15.71
N LEU A 63 5.03 10.38 -17.05
CA LEU A 63 3.97 9.83 -17.88
C LEU A 63 3.69 8.35 -17.57
N ILE A 64 4.74 7.55 -17.32
CA ILE A 64 4.59 6.13 -16.93
C ILE A 64 3.81 6.04 -15.62
N VAL A 65 4.19 6.82 -14.61
CA VAL A 65 3.52 6.83 -13.30
C VAL A 65 2.07 7.30 -13.43
N ALA A 66 1.83 8.40 -14.17
CA ALA A 66 0.48 8.91 -14.39
C ALA A 66 -0.43 7.90 -15.12
N THR A 67 0.14 7.18 -16.10
CA THR A 67 -0.59 6.13 -16.85
C THR A 67 -0.91 4.93 -15.95
N ALA A 68 0.04 4.52 -15.11
CA ALA A 68 -0.17 3.42 -14.16
C ALA A 68 -1.26 3.76 -13.14
N ILE A 69 -1.26 4.97 -12.58
CA ILE A 69 -2.29 5.45 -11.65
C ILE A 69 -3.68 5.34 -12.29
N LYS A 70 -3.84 5.87 -13.50
CA LYS A 70 -5.12 5.90 -14.20
C LYS A 70 -5.62 4.50 -14.58
N THR A 71 -4.71 3.64 -15.05
CA THR A 71 -5.07 2.31 -15.55
C THR A 71 -5.48 1.37 -14.42
N ASN A 72 -4.83 1.49 -13.26
CA ASN A 72 -5.07 0.63 -12.10
C ASN A 72 -6.05 1.23 -11.08
N LYS A 73 -6.61 2.41 -11.36
CA LYS A 73 -7.55 3.12 -10.48
C LYS A 73 -6.96 3.48 -9.10
N TRP A 74 -5.70 3.92 -9.08
CA TRP A 74 -4.98 4.26 -7.86
C TRP A 74 -5.05 5.76 -7.50
N GLU A 75 -6.02 6.49 -8.04
CA GLU A 75 -6.13 7.94 -7.85
C GLU A 75 -6.23 8.35 -6.38
N SER A 76 -6.79 7.50 -5.51
CA SER A 76 -6.90 7.73 -4.07
C SER A 76 -5.56 7.89 -3.35
N GLN A 77 -4.48 7.35 -3.91
CA GLN A 77 -3.13 7.42 -3.32
C GLN A 77 -2.19 8.37 -4.09
N LYS A 78 -2.69 9.12 -5.09
CA LYS A 78 -1.87 10.05 -5.89
C LYS A 78 -1.22 11.14 -5.04
N ASP A 79 -1.91 11.66 -4.03
CA ASP A 79 -1.34 12.71 -3.17
C ASP A 79 -0.33 12.15 -2.18
N TRP A 80 -0.48 10.89 -1.76
CA TRP A 80 0.51 10.21 -0.92
C TRP A 80 1.87 10.08 -1.62
N LEU A 81 1.92 9.94 -2.95
CA LEU A 81 3.17 9.91 -3.71
C LEU A 81 4.04 11.16 -3.53
N LYS A 82 3.45 12.29 -3.11
CA LYS A 82 4.17 13.54 -2.85
C LYS A 82 4.77 13.58 -1.44
N SER A 83 4.49 12.58 -0.61
CA SER A 83 5.00 12.50 0.76
C SER A 83 6.51 12.22 0.78
N SER A 84 7.14 12.62 1.88
CA SER A 84 8.57 12.34 2.13
C SER A 84 8.84 10.84 2.16
N GLN A 85 7.93 10.06 2.76
CA GLN A 85 8.03 8.60 2.83
C GLN A 85 8.03 8.00 1.43
N ALA A 86 7.06 8.35 0.58
CA ALA A 86 7.00 7.84 -0.80
C ALA A 86 8.25 8.22 -1.60
N THR A 87 8.68 9.49 -1.53
CA THR A 87 9.86 9.98 -2.24
C THR A 87 11.12 9.19 -1.83
N GLN A 88 11.33 9.01 -0.53
CA GLN A 88 12.48 8.28 0.00
C GLN A 88 12.45 6.79 -0.39
N THR A 89 11.30 6.13 -0.25
CA THR A 89 11.15 4.72 -0.62
C THR A 89 11.38 4.53 -2.12
N ILE A 90 10.82 5.39 -2.98
CA ILE A 90 11.02 5.32 -4.44
C ILE A 90 12.50 5.45 -4.80
N GLN A 91 13.20 6.40 -4.18
CA GLN A 91 14.64 6.58 -4.40
C GLN A 91 15.41 5.31 -4.03
N LEU A 92 15.26 4.81 -2.80
CA LEU A 92 15.95 3.61 -2.33
C LEU A 92 15.68 2.40 -3.23
N VAL A 93 14.41 2.18 -3.59
CA VAL A 93 14.01 1.08 -4.45
C VAL A 93 14.64 1.24 -5.84
N SER A 94 14.60 2.44 -6.44
CA SER A 94 15.18 2.68 -7.77
C SER A 94 16.70 2.50 -7.81
N GLU A 95 17.41 2.92 -6.76
CA GLU A 95 18.86 2.77 -6.63
C GLU A 95 19.25 1.30 -6.35
N ALA A 96 18.38 0.52 -5.72
CA ALA A 96 18.59 -0.90 -5.46
C ALA A 96 18.31 -1.80 -6.67
N MET A 97 17.71 -1.29 -7.75
CA MET A 97 17.42 -2.06 -8.96
C MET A 97 18.69 -2.39 -9.76
N ASN A 98 18.59 -3.41 -10.60
CA ASN A 98 19.61 -3.72 -11.61
C ASN A 98 19.59 -2.67 -12.74
N GLN A 99 20.62 -2.65 -13.58
CA GLN A 99 20.73 -1.70 -14.69
C GLN A 99 19.57 -1.80 -15.70
N GLU A 100 18.96 -2.98 -15.82
CA GLU A 100 17.83 -3.19 -16.72
C GLU A 100 16.50 -2.69 -16.11
N CYS A 101 16.48 -2.35 -14.83
CA CYS A 101 15.29 -1.98 -14.06
C CYS A 101 14.20 -3.07 -14.09
N THR A 102 14.60 -4.34 -14.15
CA THR A 102 13.68 -5.49 -14.22
C THR A 102 13.60 -6.25 -12.91
N ASP A 103 14.61 -6.11 -12.05
CA ASP A 103 14.72 -6.78 -10.76
C ASP A 103 15.64 -5.98 -9.83
N PHE A 104 15.74 -6.40 -8.57
CA PHE A 104 16.71 -5.89 -7.61
C PHE A 104 18.12 -6.44 -7.86
N ASN A 105 19.12 -5.59 -7.69
CA ASN A 105 20.49 -6.03 -7.51
C ASN A 105 20.73 -6.29 -6.02
N GLN A 106 20.64 -7.56 -5.61
CA GLN A 106 20.77 -7.96 -4.20
C GLN A 106 22.17 -7.67 -3.59
N ASN A 107 23.18 -7.41 -4.43
CA ASN A 107 24.52 -7.03 -3.98
C ASN A 107 24.67 -5.51 -3.80
N ASN A 108 23.64 -4.71 -4.12
CA ASN A 108 23.65 -3.26 -3.93
C ASN A 108 23.46 -2.92 -2.45
N GLU A 109 24.25 -1.98 -1.92
CA GLU A 109 24.14 -1.52 -0.53
C GLU A 109 22.76 -0.95 -0.17
N LYS A 110 21.98 -0.51 -1.16
CA LYS A 110 20.61 -0.01 -1.01
C LYS A 110 19.57 -1.12 -0.97
N PHE A 111 19.91 -2.38 -1.28
CA PHE A 111 18.93 -3.47 -1.33
C PHE A 111 18.19 -3.67 -0.01
N VAL A 112 18.91 -3.87 1.10
CA VAL A 112 18.29 -4.06 2.42
C VAL A 112 17.49 -2.82 2.85
N PRO A 113 18.04 -1.59 2.79
CA PRO A 113 17.27 -0.38 3.08
C PRO A 113 16.00 -0.23 2.24
N ALA A 114 16.03 -0.62 0.95
CA ALA A 114 14.87 -0.57 0.08
C ALA A 114 13.77 -1.55 0.53
N MET A 115 14.15 -2.76 0.96
CA MET A 115 13.19 -3.75 1.48
C MET A 115 12.54 -3.26 2.78
N GLU A 116 13.35 -2.75 3.71
CA GLU A 116 12.85 -2.16 4.96
C GLU A 116 11.89 -0.99 4.70
N ALA A 117 12.21 -0.14 3.73
CA ALA A 117 11.36 1.00 3.35
C ALA A 117 10.04 0.57 2.68
N ILE A 118 10.00 -0.58 1.99
CA ILE A 118 8.76 -1.17 1.44
C ILE A 118 7.91 -1.80 2.54
N GLU A 119 8.53 -2.47 3.51
CA GLU A 119 7.84 -3.09 4.66
C GLU A 119 7.19 -2.05 5.57
N ALA A 120 7.77 -0.85 5.64
CA ALA A 120 7.27 0.27 6.44
C ALA A 120 6.10 1.07 5.80
N LEU A 121 5.62 0.67 4.61
CA LEU A 121 4.46 1.28 3.92
C LEU A 121 3.11 0.89 4.53
#